data_AF-A0A961TFK7-F1
#
_entry.id   AF-A0A961TFK7-F1
#
_cell.length_a   1.000
_cell.length_b   1.000
_cell.length_c   1.000
_cell.angle_alpha   90.00
_cell.angle_beta   90.00
_cell.angle_gamma   90.00
#
_symmetry.space_group_name_H-M   'P 1'
#
loop_
_entity.id
_entity.type
_entity.pdbx_description
1 polymer ?
#
loop_
_entity_poly.entity_id
_entity_poly.type
_entity_poly.pdbx_seq_one_letter_code
_entity_poly.pdbx_strand_id
1 'polypeptide(L)' 'METNSRQIIKRLQMDGFDLIGIRGSHHKFKKDGRIVIVPHPRKSLPLGTARNIAKMAGWL' A
#
# COMPACT_ATOMS: atom_id res chain seq x y z
N MET A 1 3.69 12.36 4.74
CA MET A 1 3.07 11.18 4.07
C MET A 1 4.20 10.34 3.55
N GLU A 2 4.27 9.07 3.95
CA GLU A 2 5.36 8.17 3.59
C GLU A 2 5.31 7.86 2.08
N THR A 3 6.39 8.07 1.35
CA THR A 3 6.47 7.80 -0.10
C THR A 3 7.23 6.51 -0.42
N ASN A 4 7.92 5.93 0.55
CA ASN A 4 8.68 4.71 0.33
C ASN A 4 7.74 3.49 0.29
N SER A 5 7.72 2.77 -0.83
CA SER A 5 6.85 1.58 -0.99
C SER A 5 7.11 0.53 0.11
N ARG A 6 8.35 0.36 0.57
CA ARG A 6 8.69 -0.61 1.62
C ARG A 6 8.09 -0.22 2.97
N GLN A 7 8.11 1.07 3.31
CA GLN A 7 7.55 1.55 4.58
C GLN A 7 6.02 1.49 4.56
N ILE A 8 5.40 1.83 3.43
CA ILE A 8 3.94 1.68 3.24
C ILE A 8 3.53 0.22 3.40
N ILE A 9 4.25 -0.72 2.79
CA ILE A 9 3.96 -2.16 2.92
C ILE A 9 4.09 -2.61 4.37
N LYS A 10 5.17 -2.23 5.06
CA LYS A 10 5.33 -2.55 6.50
C LYS A 10 4.17 -2.04 7.33
N ARG A 11 3.75 -0.79 7.10
CA ARG A 11 2.64 -0.20 7.83
C ARG A 11 1.32 -0.89 7.51
N LEU A 12 1.04 -1.19 6.25
CA LEU A 12 -0.13 -1.98 5.84
C LEU A 12 -0.16 -3.34 6.55
N GLN A 13 0.97 -4.06 6.58
CA GLN A 13 1.06 -5.34 7.29
C GLN A 13 0.81 -5.19 8.80
N MET A 14 1.36 -4.16 9.44
CA MET A 14 1.11 -3.86 10.86
C MET A 14 -0.36 -3.53 11.14
N ASP A 15 -1.04 -2.89 10.19
CA ASP A 15 -2.46 -2.59 10.30
C ASP A 15 -3.35 -3.81 10.02
N GLY A 16 -2.77 -4.97 9.70
CA GLY A 16 -3.51 -6.20 9.42
C GLY A 16 -3.99 -6.32 7.98
N PHE A 17 -3.30 -5.69 7.02
CA PHE A 17 -3.53 -5.96 5.61
C PHE A 17 -2.75 -7.19 5.13
N ASP A 18 -3.47 -8.15 4.58
CA ASP A 18 -2.91 -9.36 4.00
C ASP A 18 -2.60 -9.20 2.52
N LEU A 19 -1.42 -9.69 2.11
CA LEU A 19 -1.05 -9.73 0.70
C LEU A 19 -1.80 -10.88 0.01
N ILE A 20 -2.81 -10.53 -0.79
CA ILE A 20 -3.66 -11.53 -1.48
C ILE A 20 -3.18 -11.87 -2.89
N GLY A 21 -2.24 -11.11 -3.44
CA GLY A 21 -1.70 -11.39 -4.76
C GLY A 21 -0.74 -10.34 -5.25
N ILE A 22 0.11 -10.74 -6.19
CA ILE A 22 1.09 -9.87 -6.83
C ILE A 22 0.94 -10.04 -8.34
N ARG A 23 0.80 -8.94 -9.07
CA ARG A 23 0.84 -8.94 -10.54
C ARG A 23 1.91 -7.97 -11.00
N GLY A 24 3.07 -8.53 -11.40
CA GLY A 24 4.23 -7.74 -11.77
C GLY A 24 4.66 -6.84 -10.60
N SER A 25 4.68 -5.53 -10.83
CA SER A 25 5.03 -4.55 -9.79
C SER A 25 3.84 -4.10 -8.92
N HIS A 26 2.65 -4.69 -9.06
CA HIS A 26 1.47 -4.31 -8.27
C HIS A 26 1.18 -5.35 -7.20
N HIS A 27 1.39 -4.98 -5.94
CA HIS A 27 1.11 -5.82 -4.77
C HIS A 27 -0.28 -5.47 -4.24
N LYS A 28 -1.14 -6.48 -4.11
CA LYS A 28 -2.54 -6.32 -3.72
C LYS A 28 -2.73 -6.75 -2.28
N PHE A 29 -3.11 -5.80 -1.44
CA PHE A 29 -3.36 -5.95 -0.02
C PHE A 29 -4.86 -5.92 0.26
N LYS A 30 -5.36 -6.77 1.17
CA LYS A 30 -6.76 -6.83 1.57
C LYS A 30 -6.88 -6.81 3.10
N LYS A 31 -7.85 -6.06 3.60
CA LYS A 31 -8.27 -6.06 5.00
C LYS A 31 -9.77 -5.81 5.09
N ASP A 32 -10.53 -6.70 5.72
CA ASP A 32 -11.96 -6.51 6.03
C ASP A 32 -12.80 -5.94 4.86
N GLY A 33 -12.56 -6.44 3.64
CA GLY A 33 -13.24 -5.99 2.42
C GLY A 33 -12.63 -4.77 1.73
N ARG A 34 -11.67 -4.06 2.36
CA ARG A 34 -10.86 -3.01 1.73
C ARG A 34 -9.72 -3.62 0.93
N ILE A 35 -9.47 -3.06 -0.25
CA ILE A 35 -8.38 -3.49 -1.14
C ILE A 35 -7.47 -2.30 -1.41
N VAL A 36 -6.18 -2.47 -1.20
CA VAL A 36 -5.14 -1.47 -1.45
C VAL A 36 -4.11 -2.05 -2.41
N ILE A 37 -3.76 -1.30 -3.45
CA ILE A 37 -2.74 -1.72 -4.42
C ILE A 37 -1.51 -0.84 -4.24
N VAL A 38 -0.37 -1.47 -3.96
CA VAL A 38 0.91 -0.79 -3.79
C VAL A 38 1.84 -1.14 -4.96
N PRO A 39 2.36 -0.14 -5.70
CA PRO A 39 3.39 -0.37 -6.69
C PRO A 39 4.73 -0.65 -5.99
N HIS A 40 5.26 -1.86 -6.12
CA HIS A 40 6.54 -2.30 -5.59
C HIS A 40 7.23 -3.25 -6.59
N PRO A 41 8.54 -3.09 -6.86
CA PRO A 41 9.53 -2.25 -6.16
C PRO A 41 9.65 -0.83 -6.72
N ARG A 42 9.33 0.19 -5.91
CA ARG A 42 9.62 1.61 -6.21
C ARG A 42 10.23 2.30 -5.00
N LYS A 43 11.35 3.00 -5.21
CA LYS A 43 12.08 3.69 -4.13
C LYS A 43 11.26 4.85 -3.54
N SER A 44 10.56 5.59 -4.40
CA SER A 44 9.66 6.67 -4.02
C SER A 44 8.41 6.64 -4.90
N LEU A 45 7.24 6.60 -4.28
CA LEU A 45 5.95 6.76 -4.94
C LEU A 45 5.63 8.26 -5.07
N PRO A 46 4.99 8.69 -6.17
CA PRO A 46 4.46 10.04 -6.27
C PRO A 46 3.56 10.36 -5.06
N LEU A 47 3.61 11.60 -4.57
CA LEU A 47 2.88 12.03 -3.37
C LEU A 47 1.37 11.74 -3.49
N GLY A 48 0.79 11.93 -4.69
CA GLY A 48 -0.61 11.61 -4.97
C GLY A 48 -0.93 10.11 -4.83
N THR A 49 -0.01 9.24 -5.26
CA THR A 49 -0.15 7.78 -5.10
C THR A 49 -0.08 7.38 -3.63
N ALA A 50 0.93 7.90 -2.90
CA ALA A 50 1.05 7.67 -1.46
C ALA A 50 -0.19 8.16 -0.70
N ARG A 51 -0.76 9.30 -1.12
CA ARG A 51 -1.99 9.86 -0.54
C ARG A 51 -3.22 9.03 -0.82
N ASN A 52 -3.39 8.54 -2.03
CA ASN A 52 -4.49 7.64 -2.35
C ASN A 52 -4.37 6.32 -1.58
N ILE A 53 -3.16 5.77 -1.43
CA ILE A 53 -2.92 4.58 -0.60
C ILE A 53 -3.29 4.85 0.86
N ALA A 54 -2.81 5.96 1.44
CA ALA A 54 -3.13 6.35 2.82
C ALA A 54 -4.65 6.51 3.04
N LYS A 55 -5.35 7.14 2.09
CA LYS A 55 -6.81 7.31 2.15
C LYS A 55 -7.54 5.96 2.08
N MET A 56 -7.13 5.06 1.17
CA MET A 56 -7.73 3.72 1.07
C MET A 56 -7.42 2.85 2.30
N ALA A 57 -6.24 3.03 2.89
CA ALA A 57 -5.83 2.35 4.11
C ALA A 57 -6.52 2.90 5.37
N GLY A 58 -7.10 4.11 5.31
CA GLY A 58 -7.74 4.78 6.44
C GLY A 58 -6.76 5.48 7.38
N TRP A 59 -5.59 5.90 6.88
CA TRP A 59 -4.60 6.70 7.64
C TRP A 59 -4.90 8.21 7.62
N LEU A 60 -5.95 8.59 6.92
CA LEU A 60 -6.34 9.95 6.56
C LEU A 60 -7.87 10.00 6.62
#